data_AF-A0A2N1AN97-F1
#
_entry.id   AF-A0A2N1AN97-F1
#
_cell.length_a   1.000
_cell.length_b   1.000
_cell.length_c   1.000
_cell.angle_alpha   90.00
_cell.angle_beta   90.00
_cell.angle_gamma   90.00
#
_symmetry.space_group_name_H-M   'P 1'
#
loop_
_entity.id
_entity.type
_entity.pdbx_description
1 polymer ?
#
loop_
_entity_poly.entity_id
_entity_poly.type
_entity_poly.pdbx_seq_one_letter_code
_entity_poly.pdbx_strand_id
1 'polypeptide(L)'
;MSTKTQRALLAGAAITAVLVLGQLSQGEAKEQDDWLTTYCTDAAVWQAEEARGVPLELRTGQPDYKGIAENSCPGMRPAGPALPSDYSPARLAMPETVPFNQFVQF
;
A
#
# COMPACT_ATOMS: atom_id res chain seq x y z
N MET A 1 5.05 57.21 5.43
CA MET A 1 5.22 55.91 6.12
C MET A 1 6.70 55.67 6.34
N SER A 2 7.13 55.26 7.55
CA SER A 2 8.57 55.09 7.86
C SER A 2 9.13 53.82 7.21
N THR A 3 10.38 53.86 6.74
CA THR A 3 11.07 52.70 6.12
C THR A 3 11.13 51.49 7.04
N LYS A 4 11.15 51.71 8.36
CA LYS A 4 11.04 50.65 9.37
C LYS A 4 9.69 49.94 9.33
N THR A 5 8.61 50.70 9.19
CA THR A 5 7.23 50.17 9.11
C THR A 5 7.02 49.36 7.82
N GLN A 6 7.61 49.80 6.71
CA GLN A 6 7.53 49.11 5.43
C GLN A 6 8.30 47.77 5.44
N ARG A 7 9.49 47.74 6.06
CA ARG A 7 10.24 46.49 6.27
C ARG A 7 9.54 45.53 7.21
N ALA A 8 8.92 46.02 8.28
CA ALA A 8 8.15 45.19 9.21
C ALA A 8 6.93 44.55 8.52
N LEU A 9 6.21 45.31 7.68
CA LEU A 9 5.10 44.80 6.88
C LEU A 9 5.55 43.73 5.88
N LEU A 10 6.64 43.97 5.15
CA LEU A 10 7.21 42.99 4.21
C LEU A 10 7.66 41.71 4.91
N ALA A 11 8.33 41.83 6.06
CA ALA A 11 8.76 40.67 6.84
C ALA A 11 7.56 39.87 7.36
N GLY A 12 6.52 40.54 7.88
CA GLY A 12 5.29 39.90 8.33
C GLY A 12 4.56 39.17 7.20
N ALA A 13 4.47 39.79 6.02
CA ALA A 13 3.88 39.18 4.84
C ALA A 13 4.67 37.94 4.38
N ALA A 14 6.00 38.01 4.37
CA ALA A 14 6.85 36.88 3.99
C ALA A 14 6.71 35.69 4.94
N ILE A 15 6.70 35.93 6.26
CA ILE A 15 6.49 34.87 7.27
C ILE A 15 5.13 34.21 7.07
N THR A 16 4.09 35.02 6.86
CA THR A 16 2.73 34.51 6.64
C THR A 16 2.65 33.65 5.38
N ALA A 17 3.30 34.07 4.28
CA ALA A 17 3.36 33.30 3.05
C ALA A 17 4.05 31.94 3.23
N VAL A 18 5.18 31.89 3.94
CA VAL A 18 5.90 30.64 4.22
C VAL A 18 5.05 29.68 5.07
N LEU A 19 4.33 30.19 6.08
CA LEU A 19 3.46 29.36 6.91
C LEU A 19 2.31 28.74 6.11
N VAL A 20 1.70 29.49 5.18
CA VAL A 20 0.63 28.97 4.31
C VAL A 20 1.16 27.91 3.36
N LEU A 21 2.32 28.14 2.73
CA LEU A 21 2.95 27.15 1.83
C LEU A 21 3.34 25.86 2.57
N GLY A 22 3.81 25.98 3.82
CA GLY A 22 4.13 24.81 4.66
C GLY A 22 2.92 23.92 4.93
N GLN A 23 1.73 24.49 5.13
CA GLN A 23 0.50 23.70 5.32
C GLN A 23 0.06 22.97 4.05
N LEU A 24 0.24 23.59 2.88
CA LEU A 24 -0.06 22.94 1.59
C LEU A 24 0.87 21.75 1.32
N SER A 25 2.16 21.88 1.65
CA SER A 25 3.15 20.80 1.45
C SER A 25 2.83 19.52 2.23
N GLN A 26 2.14 19.62 3.38
CA GLN A 26 1.72 18.45 4.15
C GLN A 26 0.59 17.65 3.48
N GLY A 27 -0.19 18.26 2.60
CA GLY A 27 -1.20 17.57 1.80
C GLY A 27 -0.55 16.77 0.68
N GLU A 28 0.39 17.39 -0.04
CA GLU A 28 1.12 16.75 -1.14
C GLU A 28 1.94 15.53 -0.68
N ALA A 29 2.57 15.62 0.50
CA ALA A 29 3.30 14.49 1.07
C ALA A 29 2.40 13.29 1.42
N LYS A 30 1.16 13.54 1.88
CA LYS A 30 0.19 12.48 2.17
C LYS A 30 -0.34 11.85 0.90
N GLU A 31 -0.64 12.65 -0.11
CA GLU A 31 -1.13 12.15 -1.40
C GLU A 31 -0.08 11.28 -2.10
N GLN A 32 1.20 11.65 -2.00
CA GLN A 32 2.29 10.84 -2.53
C GLN A 32 2.43 9.49 -1.81
N ASP A 33 2.28 9.47 -0.48
CA ASP A 33 2.36 8.24 0.31
C ASP A 33 1.16 7.31 0.06
N ASP A 34 -0.04 7.89 -0.04
CA ASP A 34 -1.28 7.16 -0.36
C ASP A 34 -1.20 6.56 -1.77
N TRP A 35 -0.75 7.34 -2.76
CA TRP A 35 -0.50 6.85 -4.11
C TRP A 35 0.43 5.64 -4.13
N LEU A 36 1.55 5.71 -3.39
CA LEU A 36 2.52 4.63 -3.34
C LEU A 36 1.93 3.39 -2.66
N THR A 37 1.16 3.60 -1.59
CA THR A 37 0.49 2.53 -0.86
C THR A 37 -0.52 1.80 -1.74
N THR A 38 -1.37 2.53 -2.49
CA THR A 38 -2.30 1.93 -3.45
C THR A 38 -1.55 1.16 -4.53
N TYR A 39 -0.50 1.77 -5.12
CA TYR A 39 0.33 1.12 -6.13
C TYR A 39 0.90 -0.22 -5.65
N CYS A 40 1.48 -0.23 -4.46
CA CYS A 40 2.07 -1.41 -3.86
C CYS A 40 1.01 -2.44 -3.46
N THR A 41 -0.20 -2.03 -3.09
CA THR A 41 -1.27 -2.97 -2.78
C THR A 41 -1.73 -3.69 -4.04
N ASP A 42 -1.97 -2.94 -5.12
CA ASP A 42 -2.49 -3.49 -6.37
C ASP A 42 -1.50 -4.45 -7.03
N ALA A 43 -0.21 -4.10 -7.04
CA ALA A 43 0.81 -5.01 -7.57
C ALA A 43 1.01 -6.25 -6.69
N ALA A 44 0.69 -6.20 -5.39
CA ALA A 44 0.83 -7.37 -4.50
C ALA A 44 -0.28 -8.35 -4.80
N VAL A 45 -1.50 -7.84 -4.98
CA VAL A 45 -2.66 -8.61 -5.41
C VAL A 45 -2.38 -9.27 -6.75
N TRP A 46 -1.84 -8.53 -7.72
CA TRP A 46 -1.50 -9.09 -9.03
C TRP A 46 -0.52 -10.26 -8.94
N GLN A 47 0.59 -10.07 -8.21
CA GLN A 47 1.60 -11.12 -8.02
C GLN A 47 1.02 -12.35 -7.31
N ALA A 48 0.16 -12.14 -6.31
CA ALA A 48 -0.50 -13.23 -5.58
C ALA A 48 -1.50 -14.00 -6.47
N GLU A 49 -2.28 -13.29 -7.29
CA GLU A 49 -3.23 -13.88 -8.24
C GLU A 49 -2.49 -14.65 -9.36
N GLU A 50 -1.37 -14.12 -9.83
CA GLU A 50 -0.49 -14.80 -10.79
C GLU A 50 0.09 -16.09 -10.22
N ALA A 51 0.62 -16.04 -8.99
CA ALA A 51 1.12 -17.22 -8.29
C ALA A 51 0.03 -18.28 -8.03
N ARG A 52 -1.24 -17.86 -7.93
CA ARG A 52 -2.41 -18.75 -7.81
C ARG A 52 -2.95 -19.25 -9.15
N GLY A 53 -2.40 -18.79 -10.27
CA GLY A 53 -2.86 -19.17 -11.61
C GLY A 53 -4.18 -18.52 -12.03
N VAL A 54 -4.56 -17.39 -11.45
CA VAL A 54 -5.76 -16.65 -11.86
C VAL A 54 -5.56 -16.12 -13.29
N PRO A 55 -6.50 -16.41 -14.22
CA PRO A 55 -6.47 -15.90 -15.59
C PRO A 55 -6.43 -14.38 -15.62
N LEU A 56 -5.77 -13.81 -16.64
CA LEU A 56 -5.51 -12.38 -16.75
C LEU A 56 -6.81 -11.55 -16.67
N GLU A 57 -7.87 -12.04 -17.30
CA GLU A 57 -9.20 -11.43 -17.37
C GLU A 57 -9.97 -11.43 -16.04
N LEU A 58 -9.50 -12.19 -15.04
CA LEU A 58 -10.10 -12.29 -13.71
C LEU A 58 -9.24 -11.64 -12.61
N ARG A 59 -8.08 -11.07 -12.96
CA ARG A 59 -7.21 -10.41 -11.99
C ARG A 59 -7.78 -9.07 -11.57
N THR A 60 -7.66 -8.79 -10.28
CA THR A 60 -8.15 -7.55 -9.65
C THR A 60 -7.03 -6.58 -9.31
N GLY A 61 -5.80 -7.07 -9.20
CA GLY A 61 -4.62 -6.24 -9.03
C GLY A 61 -4.20 -5.51 -10.31
N GLN A 62 -3.20 -4.65 -10.19
CA GLN A 62 -2.52 -4.04 -11.34
C GLN A 62 -1.09 -4.58 -11.42
N PRO A 63 -0.57 -4.95 -12.61
CA PRO A 63 0.84 -5.32 -12.72
C PRO A 63 1.74 -4.12 -12.39
N ASP A 64 3.00 -4.40 -12.06
CA ASP A 64 4.03 -3.39 -11.80
C ASP A 64 4.41 -2.62 -13.08
N TYR A 65 3.53 -1.74 -13.55
CA TYR A 65 3.70 -0.98 -14.79
C TYR A 65 4.92 -0.03 -14.75
N LYS A 66 5.31 0.43 -13.55
CA LYS A 66 6.46 1.32 -13.37
C LYS A 66 7.77 0.57 -13.13
N GLY A 67 7.73 -0.74 -12.86
CA GLY A 67 8.93 -1.52 -12.53
C GLY A 67 9.60 -1.10 -11.22
N ILE A 68 8.87 -0.46 -10.31
CA ILE A 68 9.41 0.06 -9.03
C ILE A 68 8.99 -0.79 -7.84
N ALA A 69 8.09 -1.75 -8.03
CA ALA A 69 7.50 -2.50 -6.93
C ALA A 69 8.57 -3.21 -6.08
N GLU A 70 9.61 -3.78 -6.70
CA GLU A 70 10.69 -4.46 -5.98
C GLU A 70 11.47 -3.56 -5.01
N ASN A 71 11.63 -2.28 -5.35
CA ASN A 71 12.46 -1.34 -4.60
C ASN A 71 11.64 -0.42 -3.68
N SER A 72 10.42 -0.08 -4.08
CA SER A 72 9.59 0.92 -3.41
C SER A 72 8.49 0.30 -2.54
N CYS A 73 8.15 -0.97 -2.74
CA CYS A 73 7.08 -1.60 -1.98
C CYS A 73 7.63 -2.51 -0.87
N PRO A 74 7.48 -2.11 0.40
CA PRO A 74 7.91 -2.93 1.52
C PRO A 74 7.08 -4.22 1.61
N GLY A 75 7.74 -5.37 1.68
CA GLY A 75 7.08 -6.68 1.87
C GLY A 75 6.59 -7.37 0.60
N MET A 76 6.75 -6.77 -0.58
CA MET A 76 6.45 -7.39 -1.88
C MET A 76 7.48 -8.39 -2.38
N ARG A 77 8.60 -8.56 -1.66
CA ARG A 77 9.53 -9.65 -1.94
C ARG A 77 8.73 -10.97 -1.90
N PRO A 78 8.96 -11.88 -2.87
CA PRO A 78 8.18 -13.10 -2.98
C PRO A 78 8.09 -13.79 -1.62
N ALA A 79 6.85 -14.06 -1.18
CA ALA A 79 6.56 -14.76 0.07
C ALA A 79 6.94 -16.23 -0.05
N GLY A 80 8.25 -16.52 -0.08
CA GLY A 80 8.79 -17.86 -0.18
C GLY A 80 8.35 -18.62 -1.44
N PRO A 81 8.79 -19.88 -1.58
CA PRO A 81 8.37 -20.73 -2.69
C PRO A 81 6.84 -20.88 -2.72
N ALA A 82 6.29 -20.95 -3.93
CA ALA A 82 4.87 -21.18 -4.16
C ALA A 82 4.38 -22.36 -3.32
N LEU A 83 3.27 -22.15 -2.62
CA LEU A 83 2.65 -23.20 -1.81
C LEU A 83 2.25 -24.35 -2.76
N PRO A 84 2.51 -25.61 -2.37
CA PRO A 84 2.19 -26.74 -3.20
C PRO A 84 0.68 -26.79 -3.46
N SER A 85 0.27 -27.37 -4.59
CA SER A 85 -1.11 -27.34 -5.11
C SER A 85 -2.16 -27.99 -4.19
N ASP A 86 -1.73 -28.66 -3.13
CA ASP A 86 -2.51 -29.25 -2.05
C ASP A 86 -2.68 -28.31 -0.82
N TYR A 87 -2.21 -27.08 -0.91
CA TYR A 87 -2.34 -26.08 0.15
C TYR A 87 -3.81 -25.65 0.34
N SER A 88 -4.41 -26.08 1.44
CA SER A 88 -5.74 -25.62 1.87
C SER A 88 -5.60 -24.63 3.04
N PRO A 89 -6.09 -23.37 2.92
CA PRO A 89 -6.06 -22.40 4.00
C PRO A 89 -6.87 -22.86 5.23
N ALA A 90 -7.76 -23.85 5.05
CA ALA A 90 -8.49 -24.48 6.14
C ALA A 90 -7.56 -25.14 7.16
N ARG A 91 -6.40 -25.68 6.75
CA ARG A 91 -5.47 -26.36 7.67
C ARG A 91 -4.79 -25.44 8.69
N LEU A 92 -4.68 -24.15 8.40
CA LEU A 92 -4.13 -23.16 9.34
C LEU A 92 -5.17 -22.69 10.38
N ALA A 93 -6.46 -22.89 10.09
CA ALA A 93 -7.56 -22.51 10.98
C ALA A 93 -8.00 -23.65 11.92
N MET A 94 -7.44 -24.86 11.78
CA MET A 94 -7.77 -26.00 12.64
C MET A 94 -6.59 -26.28 13.58
N PRO A 95 -6.79 -26.39 14.90
CA PRO A 95 -5.81 -27.05 15.73
C PRO A 95 -5.65 -28.50 15.25
N GLU A 96 -4.43 -29.05 15.27
CA GLU A 96 -4.09 -30.39 14.76
C GLU A 96 -4.85 -31.57 15.42
N THR A 97 -5.80 -31.29 16.31
CA THR A 97 -6.47 -32.24 17.19
C THR A 97 -7.89 -32.61 16.74
N VAL A 98 -8.37 -32.17 15.57
CA VAL A 98 -9.75 -32.51 15.12
C VAL A 98 -9.73 -33.74 14.20
N PRO A 99 -10.19 -34.93 14.65
CA PRO A 99 -10.25 -36.11 13.82
C PRO A 99 -11.29 -35.97 12.70
N PHE A 100 -10.91 -36.35 11.48
CA PHE A 100 -11.67 -36.23 10.22
C PHE A 100 -13.01 -37.01 10.15
N ASN A 101 -13.43 -37.71 11.20
CA ASN A 101 -14.55 -38.66 11.16
C ASN A 101 -15.71 -38.32 12.11
N GLN A 102 -16.17 -37.07 12.16
CA GLN A 102 -17.51 -36.79 12.66
C GLN A 102 -18.48 -36.64 11.48
N PHE A 103 -19.01 -37.78 11.03
CA PHE A 103 -20.26 -37.79 10.29
C PHE A 103 -21.36 -37.24 11.20
N VAL A 104 -21.87 -36.06 10.89
CA VAL A 104 -23.07 -35.51 11.52
C VAL A 104 -24.25 -36.34 11.03
N GLN A 105 -24.80 -37.19 11.91
CA GLN A 105 -26.12 -37.79 11.70
C GLN A 105 -27.16 -36.84 12.29
N PHE A 106 -28.18 -36.49 11.50
CA PHE A 106 -29.33 -35.70 11.91
C PHE A 106 -30.31 -36.53 12.74
#